data_AF-A0A139AUU2-F1
#
_entry.id   AF-A0A139AUU2-F1
#
_cell.length_a   1.000
_cell.length_b   1.000
_cell.length_c   1.000
_cell.angle_alpha   90.00
_cell.angle_beta   90.00
_cell.angle_gamma   90.00
#
_symmetry.space_group_name_H-M   'P 1'
#
loop_
_entity.id
_entity.type
_entity.pdbx_description
1 polymer ?
#
loop_
_entity_poly.entity_id
_entity_poly.type
_entity_poly.pdbx_seq_one_letter_code
_entity_poly.pdbx_strand_id
1 'polypeptide(L)'
;MATIPPTRQFSPQSPSAAALRLASVVHLLARWGIESAAATVKDFSISPAASRLNTALDKVVSSLYANKLDAHLSKRELHLLTGLELGTWCGGKRGSIERRWESLGFLLWYLRILPPPGTIPRPYQPITALHTRDSLFLSTGIQPQNSSSVARFLAKFPPNASTSSLAVDPDDLRSCLNLYEAWYWRSRAQRVLEVTARTSLSSSDDSTSASTSPSPRIPRALSNLSRHIPSAITSAADILSSSGTLLPSETAAVHETHPMHSHGLVRDFLPTGPGSVGHVPYSSLSPAQRAPFESIVQTRLAEAGWCAGLCKVDAEGDDEGFAFVNPVSAIWKAEEPISEGGQGVPAVNV
;
A
#
# COMPACT_ATOMS: atom_id res chain seq x y z
N MET A 1 25.68 -21.62 15.57
CA MET A 1 24.24 -21.39 15.81
C MET A 1 23.96 -19.91 15.66
N ALA A 2 23.29 -19.50 14.58
CA ALA A 2 22.83 -18.13 14.44
C ALA A 2 21.64 -17.91 15.39
N THR A 3 21.77 -17.01 16.36
CA THR A 3 20.66 -16.58 17.19
C THR A 3 19.63 -15.90 16.31
N ILE A 4 18.43 -16.49 16.22
CA ILE A 4 17.30 -15.87 15.56
C ILE A 4 17.06 -14.54 16.27
N PRO A 5 17.10 -13.39 15.58
CA PRO A 5 16.83 -12.11 16.22
C PRO A 5 15.43 -12.17 16.85
N PRO A 6 15.24 -11.58 18.05
CA PRO A 6 13.94 -11.59 18.70
C PRO A 6 12.90 -11.04 17.72
N THR A 7 11.86 -11.82 17.46
CA THR A 7 10.71 -11.38 16.67
C THR A 7 10.19 -10.11 17.30
N ARG A 8 10.23 -8.99 16.56
CA ARG A 8 9.70 -7.72 17.05
C ARG A 8 8.27 -7.96 17.50
N GLN A 9 7.98 -7.56 18.73
CA GLN A 9 6.68 -7.75 19.31
C GLN A 9 5.68 -6.87 18.54
N PHE A 10 4.77 -7.54 17.83
CA PHE A 10 3.65 -6.92 17.15
C PHE A 10 2.72 -6.33 18.21
N SER A 11 2.55 -5.00 18.19
CA SER A 11 1.69 -4.27 19.11
C SER A 11 0.69 -3.47 18.29
N PRO A 12 -0.49 -4.03 17.97
CA PRO A 12 -1.45 -3.36 17.13
C PRO A 12 -1.90 -2.04 17.78
N GLN A 13 -2.15 -1.03 16.94
CA GLN A 13 -2.70 0.25 17.37
C GLN A 13 -4.09 0.04 18.00
N SER A 14 -4.47 0.91 18.92
CA SER A 14 -5.84 0.86 19.44
C SER A 14 -6.85 1.27 18.36
N PRO A 15 -8.10 0.77 18.39
CA PRO A 15 -9.15 1.22 17.48
C PRO A 15 -9.35 2.75 17.54
N SER A 16 -9.17 3.34 18.73
CA SER A 16 -9.24 4.80 18.92
C SER A 16 -8.14 5.54 18.16
N ALA A 17 -6.89 5.05 18.20
CA ALA A 17 -5.79 5.62 17.43
C ALA A 17 -6.03 5.53 15.92
N ALA A 18 -6.53 4.37 15.44
CA ALA A 18 -6.90 4.19 14.04
C ALA A 18 -8.08 5.08 13.61
N ALA A 19 -9.07 5.31 14.47
CA ALA A 19 -10.17 6.22 14.21
C ALA A 19 -9.69 7.69 14.10
N LEU A 20 -8.76 8.11 14.96
CA LEU A 20 -8.13 9.43 14.88
C LEU A 20 -7.35 9.59 13.56
N ARG A 21 -6.54 8.58 13.20
CA ARG A 21 -5.82 8.57 11.91
C ARG A 21 -6.77 8.63 10.72
N LEU A 22 -7.86 7.85 10.74
CA LEU A 22 -8.88 7.86 9.70
C LEU A 22 -9.51 9.26 9.57
N ALA A 23 -9.89 9.88 10.68
CA ALA A 23 -10.48 11.22 10.67
C ALA A 23 -9.51 12.25 10.09
N SER A 24 -8.22 12.16 10.42
CA SER A 24 -7.17 13.00 9.83
C SER A 24 -7.05 12.82 8.31
N VAL A 25 -7.06 11.56 7.83
CA VAL A 25 -7.05 11.25 6.39
C VAL A 25 -8.28 11.82 5.68
N VAL A 26 -9.47 11.76 6.30
CA VAL A 26 -10.70 12.35 5.76
C VAL A 26 -10.58 13.87 5.59
N HIS A 27 -9.95 14.59 6.53
CA HIS A 27 -9.71 16.03 6.38
C HIS A 27 -8.73 16.33 5.24
N LEU A 28 -7.69 15.52 5.08
CA LEU A 28 -6.74 15.65 3.97
C LEU A 28 -7.42 15.41 2.61
N LEU A 29 -8.28 14.39 2.51
CA LEU A 29 -9.08 14.12 1.31
C LEU A 29 -10.12 15.21 1.03
N ALA A 30 -10.68 15.83 2.09
CA ALA A 30 -11.57 16.98 1.95
C ALA A 30 -10.83 18.18 1.32
N ARG A 31 -9.62 18.48 1.81
CA ARG A 31 -8.76 19.50 1.18
C ARG A 31 -8.47 19.17 -0.28
N TRP A 32 -8.17 17.91 -0.58
CA TRP A 32 -7.97 17.47 -1.97
C TRP A 32 -9.18 17.75 -2.87
N GLY A 33 -10.40 17.53 -2.36
CA GLY A 33 -11.63 17.88 -3.06
C GLY A 33 -11.77 19.38 -3.30
N ILE A 34 -11.50 20.20 -2.27
CA ILE A 34 -11.53 21.67 -2.36
C ILE A 34 -10.51 22.19 -3.39
N GLU A 35 -9.29 21.65 -3.37
CA GLU A 35 -8.23 21.97 -4.34
C GLU A 35 -8.59 21.56 -5.76
N SER A 36 -9.21 20.40 -5.92
CA SER A 36 -9.69 19.94 -7.22
C SER A 36 -10.77 20.87 -7.77
N ALA A 37 -11.69 21.34 -6.92
CA ALA A 37 -12.68 22.33 -7.30
C ALA A 37 -12.05 23.69 -7.62
N ALA A 38 -11.08 24.15 -6.83
CA ALA A 38 -10.37 25.41 -7.07
C ALA A 38 -9.68 25.45 -8.44
N ALA A 39 -9.10 24.32 -8.88
CA ALA A 39 -8.48 24.21 -10.20
C ALA A 39 -9.44 24.38 -11.39
N THR A 40 -10.76 24.28 -11.17
CA THR A 40 -11.78 24.49 -12.22
C THR A 40 -12.24 25.95 -12.33
N VAL A 41 -11.85 26.81 -11.39
CA VAL A 41 -12.26 28.22 -11.35
C VAL A 41 -11.31 29.04 -12.22
N LYS A 42 -11.81 29.62 -13.32
CA LYS A 42 -10.98 30.31 -14.32
C LYS A 42 -10.37 31.66 -13.87
N ASP A 43 -10.87 32.28 -12.80
CA ASP A 43 -10.30 33.50 -12.22
C ASP A 43 -10.49 33.50 -10.69
N PHE A 44 -9.49 32.99 -9.97
CA PHE A 44 -9.62 32.73 -8.53
C PHE A 44 -9.70 34.01 -7.68
N SER A 45 -9.15 35.13 -8.13
CA SER A 45 -9.07 36.38 -7.37
C SER A 45 -10.39 37.14 -7.26
N ILE A 46 -11.32 36.96 -8.20
CA ILE A 46 -12.56 37.77 -8.29
C ILE A 46 -13.80 36.88 -8.12
N SER A 47 -13.65 35.55 -8.19
CA SER A 47 -14.79 34.64 -8.20
C SER A 47 -15.44 34.47 -6.83
N PRO A 48 -16.77 34.61 -6.69
CA PRO A 48 -17.48 34.24 -5.47
C PRO A 48 -17.33 32.75 -5.13
N ALA A 49 -16.98 31.91 -6.11
CA ALA A 49 -16.65 30.51 -5.85
C ALA A 49 -15.36 30.37 -5.02
N ALA A 50 -14.35 31.22 -5.25
CA ALA A 50 -13.10 31.19 -4.50
C ALA A 50 -13.31 31.55 -3.02
N SER A 51 -14.13 32.56 -2.74
CA SER A 51 -14.50 32.92 -1.35
C SER A 51 -15.19 31.76 -0.62
N ARG A 52 -16.12 31.05 -1.30
CA ARG A 52 -16.77 29.85 -0.73
C ARG A 52 -15.78 28.73 -0.46
N LEU A 53 -14.83 28.48 -1.37
CA LEU A 53 -13.82 27.44 -1.20
C LEU A 53 -12.84 27.76 -0.07
N ASN A 54 -12.43 29.03 0.08
CA ASN A 54 -11.63 29.47 1.23
C ASN A 54 -12.41 29.31 2.55
N THR A 55 -13.67 29.72 2.58
CA THR A 55 -14.52 29.51 3.78
C THR A 55 -14.67 28.01 4.12
N ALA A 56 -14.81 27.15 3.10
CA ALA A 56 -14.88 25.71 3.30
C ALA A 56 -13.55 25.19 3.87
N LEU A 57 -12.43 25.63 3.32
CA LEU A 57 -11.09 25.29 3.83
C LEU A 57 -10.91 25.72 5.29
N ASP A 58 -11.23 26.96 5.63
CA ASP A 58 -11.10 27.48 6.99
C ASP A 58 -11.89 26.64 8.00
N LYS A 59 -13.09 26.18 7.60
CA LYS A 59 -13.91 25.28 8.42
C LYS A 59 -13.28 23.89 8.57
N VAL A 60 -12.70 23.33 7.51
CA VAL A 60 -11.95 22.06 7.57
C VAL A 60 -10.76 22.18 8.54
N VAL A 61 -9.98 23.25 8.43
CA VAL A 61 -8.82 23.49 9.28
C VAL A 61 -9.25 23.75 10.74
N SER A 62 -10.30 24.53 10.96
CA SER A 62 -10.84 24.78 12.29
C SER A 62 -11.35 23.49 12.95
N SER A 63 -12.03 22.64 12.19
CA SER A 63 -12.52 21.33 12.65
C SER A 63 -11.38 20.38 13.03
N LEU A 64 -10.30 20.37 12.25
CA LEU A 64 -9.09 19.60 12.53
C LEU A 64 -8.52 19.97 13.92
N TYR A 65 -8.28 21.26 14.17
CA TYR A 65 -7.71 21.72 15.44
C TYR A 65 -8.66 21.56 16.62
N ALA A 66 -9.97 21.78 16.42
CA ALA A 66 -10.97 21.56 17.46
C ALA A 66 -10.99 20.11 17.97
N ASN A 67 -10.68 19.15 17.09
CA ASN A 67 -10.64 17.73 17.42
C ASN A 67 -9.21 17.19 17.66
N LYS A 68 -8.18 18.05 17.70
CA LYS A 68 -6.76 17.68 17.91
C LYS A 68 -6.25 16.64 16.92
N LEU A 69 -6.71 16.69 15.67
CA LEU A 69 -6.35 15.72 14.63
C LEU A 69 -4.97 15.98 14.01
N ASP A 70 -4.39 17.15 14.26
CA ASP A 70 -3.07 17.57 13.79
C ASP A 70 -1.95 16.66 14.31
N ALA A 71 -2.08 16.15 15.55
CA ALA A 71 -1.11 15.21 16.13
C ALA A 71 -1.08 13.83 15.43
N HIS A 72 -2.08 13.52 14.60
CA HIS A 72 -2.23 12.25 13.89
C HIS A 72 -1.94 12.35 12.39
N LEU A 73 -1.45 13.52 11.94
CA LEU A 73 -0.96 13.76 10.59
C LEU A 73 0.57 13.70 10.59
N SER A 74 1.15 13.24 9.48
CA SER A 74 2.57 13.43 9.25
C SER A 74 2.87 14.91 9.06
N LYS A 75 4.12 15.33 9.29
CA LYS A 75 4.53 16.73 9.04
C LYS A 75 4.21 17.17 7.62
N ARG A 76 4.37 16.26 6.66
CA ARG A 76 4.06 16.49 5.25
C ARG A 76 2.57 16.67 5.02
N GLU A 77 1.73 15.81 5.59
CA GLU A 77 0.28 15.92 5.43
C GLU A 77 -0.27 17.18 6.09
N LEU A 78 0.23 17.52 7.28
CA LEU A 78 -0.12 18.76 7.96
C LEU A 78 0.25 19.97 7.11
N HIS A 79 1.47 20.00 6.55
CA HIS A 79 1.90 21.06 5.65
C HIS A 79 1.02 21.17 4.40
N LEU A 80 0.61 20.05 3.81
CA LEU A 80 -0.30 20.05 2.65
C LEU A 80 -1.69 20.59 3.02
N LEU A 81 -2.17 20.30 4.23
CA LEU A 81 -3.49 20.71 4.69
C LEU A 81 -3.56 22.19 5.07
N THR A 82 -2.57 22.69 5.82
CA THR A 82 -2.60 24.02 6.47
C THR A 82 -1.50 24.97 6.01
N GLY A 83 -0.39 24.46 5.49
CA GLY A 83 0.79 25.25 5.14
C GLY A 83 0.79 25.79 3.71
N LEU A 84 -0.18 25.42 2.89
CA LEU A 84 -0.28 25.82 1.49
C LEU A 84 -1.55 26.61 1.21
N GLU A 85 -1.39 27.67 0.43
CA GLU A 85 -2.51 28.47 -0.09
C GLU A 85 -3.37 27.65 -1.05
N LEU A 86 -4.67 27.96 -1.10
CA LEU A 86 -5.61 27.27 -1.96
C LEU A 86 -5.28 27.48 -3.45
N GLY A 87 -5.27 26.40 -4.23
CA GLY A 87 -4.94 26.42 -5.66
C GLY A 87 -3.45 26.18 -5.95
N THR A 88 -2.60 26.10 -4.92
CA THR A 88 -1.15 25.88 -5.10
C THR A 88 -0.75 24.40 -5.20
N TRP A 89 -1.72 23.48 -5.11
CA TRP A 89 -1.47 22.04 -5.31
C TRP A 89 -1.23 21.72 -6.79
N CYS A 90 -0.02 22.01 -7.27
CA CYS A 90 0.38 21.74 -8.65
C CYS A 90 0.85 20.29 -8.88
N GLY A 91 0.55 19.78 -10.09
CA GLY A 91 1.10 18.57 -10.71
C GLY A 91 1.15 17.32 -9.82
N GLY A 92 2.34 16.99 -9.30
CA GLY A 92 2.61 15.76 -8.56
C GLY A 92 2.07 15.70 -7.12
N LYS A 93 1.78 16.84 -6.49
CA LYS A 93 1.27 16.86 -5.11
C LYS A 93 -0.13 16.27 -5.03
N ARG A 94 -1.00 16.58 -6.00
CA ARG A 94 -2.38 16.07 -6.09
C ARG A 94 -2.42 14.55 -6.28
N GLY A 95 -1.56 14.00 -7.13
CA GLY A 95 -1.44 12.56 -7.35
C GLY A 95 -0.83 11.80 -6.15
N SER A 96 -0.03 12.46 -5.32
CA SER A 96 0.45 11.84 -4.08
C SER A 96 -0.67 11.64 -3.04
N ILE A 97 -1.63 12.57 -2.99
CA ILE A 97 -2.76 12.52 -2.04
C ILE A 97 -3.91 11.67 -2.55
N GLU A 98 -4.05 11.49 -3.87
CA GLU A 98 -5.04 10.57 -4.43
C GLU A 98 -4.90 9.14 -3.86
N ARG A 99 -3.67 8.72 -3.52
CA ARG A 99 -3.40 7.42 -2.90
C ARG A 99 -4.01 7.28 -1.51
N ARG A 100 -4.38 8.38 -0.85
CA ARG A 100 -5.04 8.36 0.46
C ARG A 100 -6.42 7.74 0.42
N TRP A 101 -7.02 7.58 -0.76
CA TRP A 101 -8.22 6.75 -0.89
C TRP A 101 -7.96 5.29 -0.54
N GLU A 102 -6.77 4.76 -0.87
CA GLU A 102 -6.35 3.42 -0.44
C GLU A 102 -6.09 3.38 1.07
N SER A 103 -5.45 4.41 1.63
CA SER A 103 -5.29 4.53 3.08
C SER A 103 -6.62 4.56 3.82
N LEU A 104 -7.56 5.40 3.36
CA LEU A 104 -8.90 5.52 3.93
C LEU A 104 -9.61 4.17 3.90
N GLY A 105 -9.63 3.51 2.74
CA GLY A 105 -10.25 2.21 2.60
C GLY A 105 -9.62 1.14 3.50
N PHE A 106 -8.30 1.14 3.65
CA PHE A 106 -7.62 0.21 4.55
C PHE A 106 -7.99 0.47 6.02
N LEU A 107 -8.04 1.73 6.46
CA LEU A 107 -8.43 2.08 7.81
C LEU A 107 -9.90 1.75 8.10
N LEU A 108 -10.78 1.92 7.11
CA LEU A 108 -12.17 1.47 7.18
C LEU A 108 -12.27 -0.04 7.37
N TRP A 109 -11.41 -0.81 6.70
CA TRP A 109 -11.33 -2.26 6.87
C TRP A 109 -10.83 -2.63 8.26
N TYR A 110 -9.75 -1.99 8.70
CA TYR A 110 -9.17 -2.22 10.02
C TYR A 110 -10.17 -1.94 11.15
N LEU A 111 -10.99 -0.89 11.02
CA LEU A 111 -12.06 -0.55 11.96
C LEU A 111 -13.37 -1.32 11.72
N ARG A 112 -13.37 -2.32 10.82
CA ARG A 112 -14.53 -3.15 10.46
C ARG A 112 -15.75 -2.35 10.00
N ILE A 113 -15.52 -1.18 9.42
CA ILE A 113 -16.57 -0.33 8.81
C ILE A 113 -16.88 -0.85 7.39
N LEU A 114 -15.84 -1.18 6.60
CA LEU A 114 -15.94 -1.73 5.24
C LEU A 114 -14.65 -2.47 4.89
N PRO A 115 -14.63 -3.59 4.14
CA PRO A 115 -15.69 -4.58 3.82
C PRO A 115 -15.93 -5.57 4.99
N PRO A 116 -16.78 -6.63 4.84
CA PRO A 116 -17.09 -7.55 5.92
C PRO A 116 -15.86 -8.17 6.59
N PRO A 117 -15.95 -8.51 7.89
CA PRO A 117 -14.87 -9.17 8.60
C PRO A 117 -14.43 -10.46 7.91
N GLY A 118 -13.12 -10.75 7.91
CA GLY A 118 -12.53 -11.92 7.26
C GLY A 118 -12.13 -11.72 5.79
N THR A 119 -12.47 -10.58 5.17
CA THR A 119 -12.05 -10.30 3.79
C THR A 119 -10.82 -9.40 3.77
N ILE A 120 -9.63 -9.97 3.57
CA ILE A 120 -8.39 -9.19 3.42
C ILE A 120 -8.43 -8.39 2.11
N PRO A 121 -8.17 -7.06 2.10
CA PRO A 121 -8.17 -6.29 0.88
C PRO A 121 -7.10 -6.78 -0.10
N ARG A 122 -7.51 -7.11 -1.32
CA ARG A 122 -6.63 -7.76 -2.30
C ARG A 122 -5.56 -6.79 -2.84
N PRO A 123 -4.26 -7.13 -2.80
CA PRO A 123 -3.16 -6.20 -3.12
C PRO A 123 -3.20 -5.64 -4.55
N TYR A 124 -3.81 -6.38 -5.47
CA TYR A 124 -3.91 -6.02 -6.90
C TYR A 124 -5.23 -5.35 -7.27
N GLN A 125 -6.15 -5.13 -6.32
CA GLN A 125 -7.45 -4.53 -6.60
C GLN A 125 -7.56 -3.22 -5.81
N PRO A 126 -7.58 -2.04 -6.47
CA PRO A 126 -7.80 -0.78 -5.77
C PRO A 126 -9.11 -0.82 -4.97
N ILE A 127 -9.15 -0.21 -3.79
CA ILE A 127 -10.39 -0.12 -3.00
C ILE A 127 -11.42 0.71 -3.76
N THR A 128 -10.96 1.69 -4.53
CA THR A 128 -11.80 2.51 -5.42
C THR A 128 -12.47 1.71 -6.55
N ALA A 129 -12.02 0.48 -6.82
CA ALA A 129 -12.68 -0.43 -7.76
C ALA A 129 -13.85 -1.19 -7.11
N LEU A 130 -13.85 -1.33 -5.79
CA LEU A 130 -14.90 -2.00 -5.00
C LEU A 130 -15.93 -1.01 -4.45
N HIS A 131 -15.47 0.19 -4.12
CA HIS A 131 -16.28 1.23 -3.51
C HIS A 131 -16.03 2.57 -4.21
N THR A 132 -17.10 3.28 -4.55
CA THR A 132 -16.96 4.65 -5.05
C THR A 132 -16.33 5.54 -3.98
N ARG A 133 -15.62 6.59 -4.39
CA ARG A 133 -15.02 7.57 -3.47
C ARG A 133 -16.07 8.16 -2.52
N ASP A 134 -17.25 8.44 -3.04
CA ASP A 134 -18.39 8.94 -2.26
C ASP A 134 -18.84 7.92 -1.22
N SER A 135 -18.95 6.64 -1.58
CA SER A 135 -19.30 5.56 -0.65
C SER A 135 -18.27 5.44 0.48
N LEU A 136 -16.97 5.50 0.16
CA LEU A 136 -15.90 5.47 1.18
C LEU A 136 -16.00 6.68 2.11
N PHE A 137 -16.20 7.88 1.55
CA PHE A 137 -16.28 9.10 2.33
C PHE A 137 -17.51 9.10 3.26
N LEU A 138 -18.67 8.73 2.74
CA LEU A 138 -19.93 8.68 3.47
C LEU A 138 -19.96 7.58 4.54
N SER A 139 -19.23 6.48 4.36
CA SER A 139 -19.17 5.39 5.35
C SER A 139 -18.66 5.84 6.72
N THR A 140 -17.89 6.93 6.77
CA THR A 140 -17.36 7.51 8.00
C THR A 140 -18.43 8.30 8.76
N GLY A 141 -19.40 8.88 8.05
CA GLY A 141 -20.33 9.88 8.58
C GLY A 141 -19.65 11.20 9.00
N ILE A 142 -18.36 11.38 8.69
CA ILE A 142 -17.62 12.60 9.01
C ILE A 142 -17.96 13.68 7.98
N GLN A 143 -18.32 14.86 8.47
CA GLN A 143 -18.40 16.09 7.71
C GLN A 143 -17.21 16.97 8.13
N PRO A 144 -16.12 17.03 7.35
CA PRO A 144 -14.88 17.71 7.73
C PRO A 144 -15.04 19.17 8.15
N GLN A 145 -16.04 19.88 7.61
CA GLN A 145 -16.37 21.25 7.95
C GLN A 145 -17.14 21.42 9.27
N ASN A 146 -17.54 20.31 9.91
CA ASN A 146 -18.37 20.27 11.11
C ASN A 146 -17.68 19.45 12.20
N SER A 147 -17.08 20.15 13.17
CA SER A 147 -16.35 19.54 14.28
C SER A 147 -17.18 18.57 15.11
N SER A 148 -18.50 18.80 15.24
CA SER A 148 -19.40 17.91 15.99
C SER A 148 -19.57 16.54 15.32
N SER A 149 -19.47 16.47 13.98
CA SER A 149 -19.56 15.20 13.26
C SER A 149 -18.33 14.33 13.49
N VAL A 150 -17.15 14.96 13.56
CA VAL A 150 -15.87 14.31 13.89
C VAL A 150 -15.93 13.78 15.32
N ALA A 151 -16.32 14.63 16.28
CA ALA A 151 -16.46 14.21 17.67
C ALA A 151 -17.43 13.03 17.83
N ARG A 152 -18.58 13.05 17.11
CA ARG A 152 -19.54 11.95 17.11
C ARG A 152 -18.96 10.66 16.52
N PHE A 153 -18.16 10.76 15.47
CA PHE A 153 -17.46 9.60 14.90
C PHE A 153 -16.46 9.02 15.91
N LEU A 154 -15.60 9.87 16.49
CA LEU A 154 -14.58 9.44 17.46
C LEU A 154 -15.19 8.85 18.74
N ALA A 155 -16.37 9.33 19.17
CA ALA A 155 -17.10 8.78 20.31
C ALA A 155 -17.49 7.30 20.13
N LYS A 156 -17.54 6.78 18.89
CA LYS A 156 -17.77 5.35 18.61
C LYS A 156 -16.56 4.48 18.96
N PHE A 157 -15.38 5.08 19.11
CA PHE A 157 -14.10 4.39 19.35
C PHE A 157 -13.43 4.92 20.62
N PRO A 158 -14.00 4.64 21.81
CA PRO A 158 -13.44 5.18 23.05
C PRO A 158 -12.04 4.62 23.32
N PRO A 159 -11.14 5.40 23.95
CA PRO A 159 -9.74 5.03 24.15
C PRO A 159 -9.55 3.77 25.00
N ASN A 160 -10.53 3.47 25.86
CA ASN A 160 -10.52 2.31 26.76
C ASN A 160 -11.38 1.13 26.24
N ALA A 161 -11.85 1.18 24.99
CA ALA A 161 -12.57 0.05 24.42
C ALA A 161 -11.65 -1.19 24.40
N SER A 162 -12.11 -2.30 24.99
CA SER A 162 -11.47 -3.59 24.84
C SER A 162 -11.36 -3.90 23.34
N THR A 163 -10.12 -4.10 22.90
CA THR A 163 -9.65 -3.99 21.51
C THR A 163 -10.27 -4.97 20.51
N SER A 164 -11.01 -5.98 20.95
CA SER A 164 -11.37 -7.12 20.08
C SER A 164 -12.60 -6.92 19.19
N SER A 165 -13.57 -6.07 19.57
CA SER A 165 -14.82 -5.96 18.78
C SER A 165 -14.82 -4.87 17.72
N LEU A 166 -14.04 -3.80 17.92
CA LEU A 166 -14.05 -2.61 17.08
C LEU A 166 -12.93 -2.58 16.02
N ALA A 167 -11.99 -3.51 16.09
CA ALA A 167 -10.90 -3.64 15.12
C ALA A 167 -10.78 -5.08 14.62
N VAL A 168 -10.05 -5.23 13.51
CA VAL A 168 -9.65 -6.52 12.94
C VAL A 168 -8.77 -7.29 13.93
N ASP A 169 -8.89 -8.62 13.91
CA ASP A 169 -8.08 -9.51 14.74
C ASP A 169 -6.57 -9.28 14.47
N PRO A 170 -5.72 -9.26 15.51
CA PRO A 170 -4.27 -9.21 15.36
C PRO A 170 -3.69 -10.22 14.34
N ASP A 171 -4.23 -11.43 14.27
CA ASP A 171 -3.75 -12.47 13.35
C ASP A 171 -4.19 -12.22 11.90
N ASP A 172 -5.39 -11.65 11.70
CA ASP A 172 -5.84 -11.17 10.38
C ASP A 172 -4.98 -9.99 9.90
N LEU A 173 -4.67 -9.03 10.79
CA LEU A 173 -3.78 -7.91 10.46
C LEU A 173 -2.37 -8.41 10.12
N ARG A 174 -1.84 -9.39 10.86
CA ARG A 174 -0.55 -10.02 10.54
C ARG A 174 -0.58 -10.73 9.19
N SER A 175 -1.65 -11.46 8.89
CA SER A 175 -1.82 -12.15 7.60
C SER A 175 -1.89 -11.16 6.44
N CYS A 176 -2.59 -10.05 6.63
CA CYS A 176 -2.68 -8.95 5.68
C CYS A 176 -1.31 -8.29 5.43
N LEU A 177 -0.55 -8.03 6.50
CA LEU A 177 0.78 -7.46 6.40
C LEU A 177 1.75 -8.39 5.66
N ASN A 178 1.76 -9.69 5.98
CA ASN A 178 2.56 -10.69 5.27
C ASN A 178 2.23 -10.71 3.77
N LEU A 179 0.94 -10.62 3.42
CA LEU A 179 0.49 -10.59 2.04
C LEU A 179 1.03 -9.35 1.29
N TYR A 180 0.96 -8.16 1.90
CA TYR A 180 1.46 -6.94 1.28
C TYR A 180 2.99 -6.90 1.20
N GLU A 181 3.68 -7.38 2.23
CA GLU A 181 5.14 -7.53 2.18
C GLU A 181 5.57 -8.43 1.02
N ALA A 182 4.91 -9.59 0.85
CA ALA A 182 5.22 -10.51 -0.25
C ALA A 182 5.03 -9.84 -1.62
N TRP A 183 3.95 -9.09 -1.81
CA TRP A 183 3.70 -8.36 -3.06
C TRP A 183 4.69 -7.22 -3.30
N TYR A 184 5.07 -6.50 -2.24
CA TYR A 184 6.08 -5.45 -2.30
C TYR A 184 7.44 -6.02 -2.73
N TRP A 185 7.85 -7.13 -2.14
CA TRP A 185 9.09 -7.79 -2.51
C TRP A 185 9.06 -8.34 -3.93
N ARG A 186 7.92 -8.87 -4.38
CA ARG A 186 7.74 -9.28 -5.78
C ARG A 186 7.94 -8.10 -6.74
N SER A 187 7.39 -6.91 -6.44
CA SER A 187 7.58 -5.73 -7.30
C SER A 187 9.05 -5.30 -7.36
N ARG A 188 9.74 -5.30 -6.21
CA ARG A 188 11.16 -4.94 -6.11
C ARG A 188 12.06 -5.95 -6.83
N ALA A 189 11.82 -7.24 -6.65
CA ALA A 189 12.54 -8.31 -7.36
C ALA A 189 12.41 -8.18 -8.88
N GLN A 190 11.19 -7.90 -9.37
CA GLN A 190 10.95 -7.68 -10.80
C GLN A 190 11.72 -6.46 -11.35
N ARG A 191 11.83 -5.36 -10.58
CA ARG A 191 12.66 -4.20 -10.97
C ARG A 191 14.13 -4.57 -11.09
N VAL A 192 14.67 -5.38 -10.16
CA VAL A 192 16.07 -5.84 -10.20
C VAL A 192 16.33 -6.69 -11.45
N LEU A 193 15.41 -7.60 -11.79
CA LEU A 193 15.52 -8.41 -13.01
C LEU A 193 15.54 -7.55 -14.27
N GLU A 194 14.71 -6.51 -14.34
CA GLU A 194 14.70 -5.60 -15.49
C GLU A 194 15.95 -4.75 -15.62
N VAL A 195 16.44 -4.21 -14.51
CA VAL A 195 17.71 -3.46 -14.51
C VAL A 195 18.83 -4.37 -15.01
N THR A 196 18.85 -5.63 -14.57
CA THR A 196 19.82 -6.63 -15.02
C THR A 196 19.67 -6.93 -16.52
N ALA A 197 18.45 -7.11 -17.03
CA ALA A 197 18.22 -7.40 -18.44
C ALA A 197 18.61 -6.25 -19.37
N ARG A 198 18.34 -4.99 -18.99
CA ARG A 198 18.73 -3.81 -19.77
C ARG A 198 20.24 -3.63 -19.86
N THR A 199 20.93 -3.92 -18.76
CA THR A 199 22.39 -3.79 -18.66
C THR A 199 23.12 -4.93 -19.36
N SER A 200 22.57 -6.15 -19.38
CA SER A 200 23.15 -7.26 -20.16
C SER A 200 23.03 -7.03 -21.67
N LEU A 201 21.89 -6.54 -22.16
CA LEU A 201 21.70 -6.22 -23.58
C LEU A 201 22.65 -5.10 -24.06
N SER A 202 22.87 -4.07 -23.24
CA SER A 202 23.82 -2.99 -23.54
C SER A 202 25.29 -3.45 -23.58
N SER A 203 25.62 -4.62 -23.03
CA SER A 203 27.00 -5.13 -23.01
C SER A 203 27.36 -6.03 -24.19
N SER A 204 26.38 -6.43 -25.00
CA SER A 204 26.56 -7.40 -26.09
C SER A 204 26.69 -6.77 -27.48
N ASP A 205 26.37 -5.48 -27.65
CA ASP A 205 26.37 -4.80 -28.95
C ASP A 205 27.63 -3.97 -29.27
N ASP A 206 28.63 -3.93 -28.37
CA ASP A 206 29.84 -3.13 -28.58
C ASP A 206 31.01 -3.99 -29.08
N SER A 207 30.94 -4.37 -30.36
CA SER A 207 32.08 -4.89 -31.12
C SER A 207 32.45 -4.05 -32.34
N THR A 208 31.83 -2.89 -32.60
CA THR A 208 32.14 -2.08 -33.80
C THR A 208 31.58 -0.66 -33.78
N SER A 209 31.84 0.20 -32.79
CA SER A 209 32.01 1.66 -33.04
C SER A 209 32.42 2.44 -31.78
N ALA A 210 33.45 3.26 -31.93
CA ALA A 210 33.97 4.14 -30.89
C ALA A 210 32.93 5.20 -30.49
N SER A 211 32.17 4.96 -29.42
CA SER A 211 31.46 6.02 -28.68
C SER A 211 31.80 5.95 -27.19
N THR A 212 32.31 7.07 -26.66
CA THR A 212 33.09 7.19 -25.43
C THR A 212 32.24 7.35 -24.16
N SER A 213 31.05 6.73 -24.10
CA SER A 213 30.23 6.77 -22.89
C SER A 213 30.42 5.49 -22.06
N PRO A 214 30.95 5.57 -20.82
CA PRO A 214 31.14 4.39 -19.99
C PRO A 214 29.79 3.74 -19.68
N SER A 215 29.61 2.49 -20.12
CA SER A 215 28.42 1.72 -19.77
C SER A 215 28.34 1.57 -18.25
N PRO A 216 27.14 1.73 -17.64
CA PRO A 216 26.98 1.62 -16.20
C PRO A 216 27.26 0.18 -15.77
N ARG A 217 28.42 -0.07 -15.16
CA ARG A 217 28.79 -1.38 -14.61
C ARG A 217 27.88 -1.72 -13.44
N ILE A 218 27.13 -2.81 -13.56
CA ILE A 218 26.39 -3.38 -12.43
C ILE A 218 27.39 -3.85 -11.36
N PRO A 219 27.20 -3.52 -10.07
CA PRO A 219 27.98 -4.11 -9.00
C PRO A 219 27.88 -5.65 -9.02
N ARG A 220 29.01 -6.35 -8.91
CA ARG A 220 29.05 -7.84 -8.92
C ARG A 220 28.08 -8.47 -7.93
N ALA A 221 27.90 -7.85 -6.76
CA ALA A 221 26.94 -8.30 -5.75
C ALA A 221 25.49 -8.34 -6.28
N LEU A 222 25.07 -7.33 -7.03
CA LEU A 222 23.72 -7.26 -7.61
C LEU A 222 23.55 -8.25 -8.77
N SER A 223 24.61 -8.47 -9.56
CA SER A 223 24.61 -9.51 -10.60
C SER A 223 24.51 -10.92 -10.03
N ASN A 224 25.21 -11.19 -8.92
CA ASN A 224 25.09 -12.48 -8.24
C ASN A 224 23.69 -12.66 -7.65
N LEU A 225 23.16 -11.63 -7.01
CA LEU A 225 21.82 -11.64 -6.43
C LEU A 225 20.75 -11.90 -7.50
N SER A 226 20.82 -11.23 -8.65
CA SER A 226 19.82 -11.36 -9.72
C SER A 226 19.74 -12.75 -10.35
N ARG A 227 20.84 -13.54 -10.32
CA ARG A 227 20.83 -14.94 -10.77
C ARG A 227 19.93 -15.84 -9.90
N HIS A 228 19.81 -15.53 -8.61
CA HIS A 228 19.06 -16.33 -7.66
C HIS A 228 17.60 -15.90 -7.50
N ILE A 229 17.26 -14.66 -7.91
CA ILE A 229 15.88 -14.14 -7.80
C ILE A 229 14.84 -15.03 -8.50
N PRO A 230 15.02 -15.50 -9.75
CA PRO A 230 14.00 -16.30 -10.41
C PRO A 230 13.71 -17.61 -9.67
N SER A 231 14.76 -18.30 -9.22
CA SER A 231 14.63 -19.53 -8.42
C SER A 231 13.88 -19.25 -7.10
N ALA A 232 14.27 -18.19 -6.39
CA ALA A 232 13.61 -17.77 -5.16
C ALA A 232 12.12 -17.44 -5.33
N ILE A 233 11.75 -16.77 -6.43
CA ILE A 233 10.34 -16.47 -6.74
C ILE A 233 9.57 -17.78 -6.96
N THR A 234 10.14 -18.73 -7.69
CA THR A 234 9.51 -20.04 -7.94
C THR A 234 9.35 -20.83 -6.65
N SER A 235 10.42 -20.96 -5.84
CA SER A 235 10.35 -21.65 -4.54
C SER A 235 9.32 -21.01 -3.60
N ALA A 236 9.24 -19.67 -3.57
CA ALA A 236 8.23 -18.97 -2.78
C ALA A 236 6.79 -19.26 -3.27
N ALA A 237 6.60 -19.32 -4.60
CA ALA A 237 5.31 -19.68 -5.20
C ALA A 237 4.92 -21.13 -4.89
N ASP A 238 5.88 -22.06 -4.89
CA ASP A 238 5.65 -23.47 -4.55
C ASP A 238 5.31 -23.65 -3.06
N ILE A 239 5.98 -22.92 -2.16
CA ILE A 239 5.65 -22.88 -0.72
C ILE A 239 4.23 -22.31 -0.51
N LEU A 240 3.86 -21.25 -1.23
CA LEU A 240 2.52 -20.67 -1.14
C LEU A 240 1.44 -21.63 -1.68
N SER A 241 1.74 -22.37 -2.74
CA SER A 241 0.83 -23.36 -3.33
C SER A 241 0.67 -24.59 -2.43
N SER A 242 1.74 -25.05 -1.80
CA SER A 242 1.73 -26.20 -0.87
C SER A 242 1.16 -25.87 0.51
N SER A 243 1.25 -24.61 0.96
CA SER A 243 0.66 -24.16 2.23
C SER A 243 -0.86 -23.96 2.18
N GLY A 244 -1.50 -24.09 1.01
CA GLY A 244 -2.95 -23.86 0.85
C GLY A 244 -3.38 -22.41 1.07
N THR A 245 -2.44 -21.48 1.22
CA THR A 245 -2.69 -20.06 1.54
C THR A 245 -3.10 -19.23 0.33
N LEU A 246 -2.99 -19.79 -0.88
CA LEU A 246 -3.72 -19.28 -2.03
C LEU A 246 -5.15 -19.78 -1.90
N LEU A 247 -6.03 -18.98 -1.31
CA LEU A 247 -7.48 -19.19 -1.40
C LEU A 247 -7.95 -18.73 -2.80
N PRO A 248 -8.28 -19.62 -3.74
CA PRO A 248 -9.40 -19.41 -4.61
C PRO A 248 -10.62 -19.93 -3.87
N SER A 249 -11.46 -19.05 -3.34
CA SER A 249 -12.85 -19.43 -3.15
C SER A 249 -13.72 -18.42 -3.86
N GLU A 250 -14.18 -18.85 -5.02
CA GLU A 250 -15.19 -18.27 -5.90
C GLU A 250 -16.59 -18.22 -5.23
N THR A 251 -16.68 -18.11 -3.91
CA THR A 251 -17.97 -18.07 -3.18
C THR A 251 -18.54 -16.65 -3.01
N ALA A 252 -17.97 -15.65 -3.71
CA ALA A 252 -18.58 -14.33 -3.87
C ALA A 252 -19.15 -14.15 -5.29
N ALA A 253 -19.85 -15.15 -5.80
CA ALA A 253 -20.90 -14.92 -6.80
C ALA A 253 -22.10 -14.26 -6.09
N VAL A 254 -21.93 -13.00 -5.65
CA VAL A 254 -23.02 -12.18 -5.13
C VAL A 254 -23.28 -11.09 -6.17
N HIS A 255 -24.25 -11.37 -7.05
CA HIS A 255 -25.03 -10.44 -7.86
C HIS A 255 -24.37 -9.10 -8.22
N GLU A 256 -23.61 -9.08 -9.33
CA GLU A 256 -23.37 -7.84 -10.08
C GLU A 256 -24.61 -7.50 -10.91
N THR A 257 -25.55 -6.76 -10.32
CA THR A 257 -26.56 -6.00 -11.06
C THR A 257 -26.49 -4.54 -10.66
N HIS A 258 -25.54 -3.78 -11.21
CA HIS A 258 -25.71 -2.34 -11.43
C HIS A 258 -24.70 -1.82 -12.47
N PRO A 259 -25.15 -1.30 -13.62
CA PRO A 259 -24.32 -0.54 -14.52
C PRO A 259 -24.52 0.95 -14.24
N MET A 260 -23.54 1.63 -13.63
CA MET A 260 -23.44 3.09 -13.78
C MET A 260 -21.99 3.56 -13.69
N HIS A 261 -21.49 3.96 -14.85
CA HIS A 261 -20.43 4.93 -15.12
C HIS A 261 -19.44 5.26 -13.99
N SER A 262 -18.38 4.45 -13.88
CA SER A 262 -17.11 4.87 -13.31
C SER A 262 -16.04 4.82 -14.41
N HIS A 263 -15.74 5.98 -15.00
CA HIS A 263 -14.52 6.15 -15.79
C HIS A 263 -13.29 6.00 -14.87
N GLY A 264 -12.32 5.19 -15.31
CA GLY A 264 -10.92 5.36 -14.94
C GLY A 264 -10.30 4.25 -14.10
N LEU A 265 -9.45 3.45 -14.77
CA LEU A 265 -8.22 2.81 -14.26
C LEU A 265 -8.19 1.33 -13.86
N VAL A 266 -9.28 0.56 -13.88
CA VAL A 266 -9.15 -0.92 -13.69
C VAL A 266 -9.68 -1.75 -14.85
N ARG A 267 -10.68 -1.27 -15.59
CA ARG A 267 -11.15 -1.98 -16.79
C ARG A 267 -10.18 -1.91 -17.98
N ASP A 268 -9.29 -0.93 -18.02
CA ASP A 268 -8.41 -0.69 -19.16
C ASP A 268 -7.11 -1.53 -19.12
N PHE A 269 -6.84 -2.25 -18.02
CA PHE A 269 -5.61 -3.02 -17.85
C PHE A 269 -5.79 -4.54 -17.91
N LEU A 270 -7.03 -5.02 -17.93
CA LEU A 270 -7.31 -6.41 -18.24
C LEU A 270 -7.74 -6.49 -19.71
N PRO A 271 -7.20 -7.43 -20.51
CA PRO A 271 -7.63 -7.59 -21.89
C PRO A 271 -9.14 -7.84 -21.88
N THR A 272 -9.90 -6.89 -22.43
CA THR A 272 -11.35 -6.97 -22.62
C THR A 272 -11.67 -7.87 -23.80
N GLY A 273 -11.20 -9.11 -23.72
CA GLY A 273 -11.65 -10.19 -24.59
C GLY A 273 -12.91 -10.82 -24.01
N PRO A 274 -13.97 -11.05 -24.79
CA PRO A 274 -15.09 -11.85 -24.33
C PRO A 274 -14.61 -13.29 -24.11
N GLY A 275 -14.44 -13.71 -22.85
CA GLY A 275 -14.32 -15.13 -22.51
C GLY A 275 -13.06 -15.60 -21.79
N SER A 276 -12.13 -14.76 -21.32
CA SER A 276 -11.14 -15.23 -20.35
C SER A 276 -10.96 -14.27 -19.18
N VAL A 277 -11.43 -14.71 -18.01
CA VAL A 277 -10.88 -14.27 -16.72
C VAL A 277 -9.51 -14.92 -16.59
N GLY A 278 -8.56 -14.47 -17.42
CA GLY A 278 -7.23 -15.04 -17.50
C GLY A 278 -6.32 -14.42 -16.44
N HIS A 279 -5.64 -15.27 -15.65
CA HIS A 279 -4.53 -14.83 -14.82
C HIS A 279 -3.38 -14.36 -15.72
N VAL A 280 -3.03 -13.08 -15.66
CA VAL A 280 -1.88 -12.51 -16.37
C VAL A 280 -0.65 -12.53 -15.46
N PRO A 281 0.49 -13.13 -15.86
CA PRO A 281 1.71 -13.07 -15.08
C PRO A 281 2.16 -11.63 -14.80
N TYR A 282 2.54 -11.32 -13.57
CA TYR A 282 3.03 -9.97 -13.24
C TYR A 282 4.22 -9.53 -14.11
N SER A 283 5.08 -10.47 -14.51
CA SER A 283 6.25 -10.23 -15.37
C SER A 283 5.88 -9.86 -16.82
N SER A 284 4.68 -10.20 -17.31
CA SER A 284 4.25 -9.84 -18.66
C SER A 284 3.63 -8.44 -18.74
N LEU A 285 3.40 -7.78 -17.60
CA LEU A 285 2.88 -6.43 -17.54
C LEU A 285 3.98 -5.40 -17.85
N SER A 286 3.65 -4.37 -18.63
CA SER A 286 4.57 -3.26 -18.87
C SER A 286 4.83 -2.46 -17.58
N PRO A 287 5.94 -1.69 -17.50
CA PRO A 287 6.21 -0.86 -16.31
C PRO A 287 5.08 0.11 -15.97
N ALA A 288 4.41 0.69 -16.99
CA ALA A 288 3.27 1.58 -16.80
C ALA A 288 2.05 0.85 -16.21
N GLN A 289 1.83 -0.40 -16.58
CA GLN A 289 0.77 -1.24 -16.04
C GLN A 289 1.07 -1.71 -14.61
N ARG A 290 2.34 -1.87 -14.24
CA ARG A 290 2.77 -2.30 -12.90
C ARG A 290 2.78 -1.20 -11.86
N ALA A 291 3.07 0.03 -12.27
CA ALA A 291 3.20 1.16 -11.35
C ALA A 291 1.97 1.37 -10.45
N PRO A 292 0.71 1.25 -10.92
CA PRO A 292 -0.46 1.32 -10.05
C PRO A 292 -0.50 0.23 -8.98
N PHE A 293 -0.25 -1.03 -9.33
CA PHE A 293 -0.26 -2.15 -8.37
C PHE A 293 0.79 -1.97 -7.29
N GLU A 294 2.00 -1.62 -7.70
CA GLU A 294 3.09 -1.35 -6.76
C GLU A 294 2.73 -0.19 -5.82
N SER A 295 2.14 0.88 -6.34
CA SER A 295 1.71 2.02 -5.52
C SER A 295 0.63 1.63 -4.51
N ILE A 296 -0.34 0.78 -4.89
CA ILE A 296 -1.39 0.30 -3.99
C ILE A 296 -0.78 -0.53 -2.86
N VAL A 297 0.07 -1.49 -3.21
CA VAL A 297 0.73 -2.37 -2.24
C VAL A 297 1.60 -1.57 -1.28
N GLN A 298 2.38 -0.60 -1.77
CA GLN A 298 3.19 0.27 -0.93
C GLN A 298 2.34 1.09 0.05
N THR A 299 1.23 1.65 -0.43
CA THR A 299 0.34 2.46 0.42
C THR A 299 -0.30 1.61 1.51
N ARG A 300 -0.77 0.41 1.16
CA ARG A 300 -1.38 -0.50 2.14
C ARG A 300 -0.37 -1.11 3.09
N LEU A 301 0.85 -1.41 2.63
CA LEU A 301 1.93 -1.85 3.49
C LEU A 301 2.30 -0.77 4.51
N ALA A 302 2.33 0.50 4.10
CA ALA A 302 2.53 1.63 5.01
C ALA A 302 1.46 1.69 6.11
N GLU A 303 0.18 1.65 5.73
CA GLU A 303 -0.92 1.72 6.69
C GLU A 303 -1.04 0.47 7.56
N ALA A 304 -0.82 -0.72 6.99
CA ALA A 304 -0.78 -1.98 7.75
C ALA A 304 0.37 -1.98 8.76
N GLY A 305 1.56 -1.54 8.33
CA GLY A 305 2.73 -1.39 9.21
C GLY A 305 2.47 -0.41 10.34
N TRP A 306 1.78 0.70 10.06
CA TRP A 306 1.40 1.68 11.08
C TRP A 306 0.39 1.10 12.07
N CYS A 307 -0.66 0.44 11.58
CA CYS A 307 -1.67 -0.25 12.39
C CYS A 307 -1.05 -1.38 13.24
N ALA A 308 0.04 -1.98 12.77
CA ALA A 308 0.80 -3.01 13.48
C ALA A 308 1.82 -2.46 14.52
N GLY A 309 1.98 -1.14 14.59
CA GLY A 309 2.97 -0.49 15.45
C GLY A 309 4.41 -0.60 14.95
N LEU A 310 4.61 -0.91 13.68
CA LEU A 310 5.92 -1.18 13.07
C LEU A 310 6.56 0.05 12.44
N CYS A 311 5.77 1.04 12.05
CA CYS A 311 6.24 2.32 11.53
C CYS A 311 5.51 3.50 12.17
N LYS A 312 6.13 4.68 12.09
CA LYS A 312 5.54 5.95 12.50
C LYS A 312 4.71 6.54 11.36
N VAL A 313 3.76 7.41 11.71
CA VAL A 313 2.95 8.18 10.74
C VAL A 313 3.83 8.96 9.74
N ASP A 314 5.01 9.41 10.17
CA ASP A 314 5.96 10.17 9.34
C ASP A 314 6.78 9.33 8.33
N ALA A 315 6.62 8.00 8.29
CA ALA A 315 7.46 7.12 7.44
C ALA A 315 7.17 7.21 5.92
N GLU A 316 6.48 8.26 5.47
CA GLU A 316 6.03 8.37 4.09
C GLU A 316 7.13 8.83 3.14
N GLY A 317 7.64 7.88 2.37
CA GLY A 317 8.52 8.17 1.24
C GLY A 317 10.00 7.93 1.51
N ASP A 318 10.39 7.64 2.75
CA ASP A 318 11.70 7.04 3.02
C ASP A 318 11.54 5.52 3.00
N ASP A 319 12.04 4.89 1.94
CA ASP A 319 12.18 3.43 1.80
C ASP A 319 12.94 2.83 3.02
N GLU A 320 13.62 3.65 3.83
CA GLU A 320 14.33 3.31 5.06
C GLU A 320 13.43 3.13 6.30
N GLY A 321 12.16 3.57 6.25
CA GLY A 321 11.26 3.58 7.40
C GLY A 321 10.52 2.26 7.67
N PHE A 322 10.55 1.31 6.74
CA PHE A 322 9.87 0.03 6.89
C PHE A 322 10.75 -0.94 7.68
N ALA A 323 10.41 -1.15 8.95
CA ALA A 323 10.86 -2.33 9.65
C ALA A 323 10.06 -3.54 9.16
N PHE A 324 10.61 -4.26 8.19
CA PHE A 324 9.99 -5.47 7.66
C PHE A 324 9.79 -6.51 8.77
N VAL A 325 8.60 -7.09 8.85
CA VAL A 325 8.31 -8.20 9.78
C VAL A 325 8.99 -9.46 9.30
N ASN A 326 9.07 -9.65 7.99
CA ASN A 326 9.77 -10.77 7.38
C ASN A 326 10.81 -10.31 6.35
N PRO A 327 12.01 -9.91 6.78
CA PRO A 327 13.00 -9.38 5.85
C PRO A 327 13.64 -10.44 4.92
N VAL A 328 13.55 -11.75 5.20
CA VAL A 328 14.41 -12.76 4.51
C VAL A 328 13.78 -14.15 4.29
N SER A 329 12.71 -14.57 5.00
CA SER A 329 12.23 -15.98 4.91
C SER A 329 11.41 -16.32 3.66
N ALA A 330 10.98 -15.33 2.86
CA ALA A 330 10.16 -15.55 1.65
C ALA A 330 10.95 -15.54 0.32
N ILE A 331 12.25 -15.23 0.33
CA ILE A 331 13.07 -15.16 -0.90
C ILE A 331 14.42 -15.89 -0.73
N TRP A 332 14.91 -16.12 0.50
CA TRP A 332 16.31 -16.47 0.71
C TRP A 332 16.58 -17.59 1.71
N LYS A 333 15.62 -18.50 1.97
CA LYS A 333 16.06 -19.80 2.50
C LYS A 333 16.80 -20.50 1.36
N ALA A 334 18.12 -20.33 1.34
CA ALA A 334 18.99 -21.27 0.63
C ALA A 334 18.57 -22.66 1.10
N GLU A 335 18.24 -23.54 0.15
CA GLU A 335 18.21 -24.96 0.43
C GLU A 335 19.54 -25.27 1.13
N GLU A 336 19.48 -25.65 2.41
CA GLU A 336 20.63 -26.33 2.98
C GLU A 336 20.89 -27.50 2.04
N PRO A 337 22.12 -27.67 1.50
CA PRO A 337 22.41 -28.86 0.73
C PRO A 337 22.01 -30.01 1.63
N ILE A 338 21.03 -30.80 1.16
CA ILE A 338 20.71 -32.08 1.76
C ILE A 338 22.07 -32.74 1.88
N SER A 339 22.55 -32.85 3.11
CA SER A 339 23.77 -33.57 3.39
C SER A 339 23.36 -35.00 3.09
N GLU A 340 23.59 -35.42 1.84
CA GLU A 340 23.46 -36.81 1.48
C GLU A 340 24.21 -37.57 2.55
N GLY A 341 23.45 -38.37 3.29
CA GLY A 341 23.90 -39.01 4.50
C GLY A 341 25.25 -39.62 4.25
N GLY A 342 26.24 -39.16 5.02
CA GLY A 342 27.47 -39.90 5.22
C GLY A 342 27.07 -41.31 5.64
N GLN A 343 27.16 -42.24 4.69
CA GLN A 343 27.23 -43.66 5.00
C GLN A 343 28.40 -43.85 5.97
N GLY A 344 28.09 -44.54 7.05
CA GLY A 344 28.90 -44.60 8.25
C GLY A 344 30.30 -45.14 8.02
N VAL A 345 31.23 -44.52 8.72
CA VAL A 345 32.46 -45.18 9.14
C VAL A 345 32.07 -46.12 10.30
N PRO A 346 32.38 -47.43 10.21
CA PRO A 346 32.10 -48.35 11.30
C PRO A 346 33.05 -48.08 12.46
N ALA A 347 32.53 -48.26 13.67
CA ALA A 347 33.31 -48.29 14.90
C ALA A 347 34.45 -49.32 14.79
N VAL A 348 35.68 -48.88 15.09
CA VAL A 348 36.77 -49.78 15.46
C VAL A 348 37.21 -49.39 16.87
N ASN A 349 36.97 -50.29 17.81
CA ASN A 349 37.62 -50.34 19.10
C ASN A 349 39.13 -50.53 18.93
N VAL A 350 39.95 -49.65 19.52
CA VAL A 350 41.05 -49.98 20.46
C VAL A 350 41.21 -48.81 21.41
#